data_AF-B1WZ08-F1
#
_entry.id   AF-B1WZ08-F1
#
_cell.length_a   1.000
_cell.length_b   1.000
_cell.length_c   1.000
_cell.angle_alpha   90.00
_cell.angle_beta   90.00
_cell.angle_gamma   90.00
#
_symmetry.space_group_name_H-M   'P 1'
#
loop_
_entity.id
_entity.type
_entity.pdbx_description
1 polymer ?
#
loop_
_entity_poly.entity_id
_entity_poly.type
_entity_poly.pdbx_seq_one_letter_code
_entity_poly.pdbx_strand_id
1 'polypeptide(L)'
;MLADTVINQFIVKLRLQAVLEGIDEKVALGYASARLRLATGEISKNDYHSLIDEINRIFCLSASSDTDQASHLNHWIEQQIVDLRIAQLS
;
A
#
# COMPACT_ATOMS: atom_id res chain seq x y z
N MET A 1 2.18 20.65 -11.23
CA MET A 1 3.39 19.91 -11.67
C MET A 1 4.13 19.20 -10.52
N LEU A 2 4.20 19.74 -9.29
CA LEU A 2 4.85 19.06 -8.15
C LEU A 2 4.12 17.78 -7.67
N ALA A 3 2.79 17.75 -7.69
CA ALA A 3 2.00 16.59 -7.24
C ALA A 3 2.22 15.33 -8.10
N ASP A 4 2.35 15.49 -9.43
CA ASP A 4 2.61 14.37 -10.35
C ASP A 4 3.97 13.73 -10.08
N THR A 5 4.99 14.51 -9.73
CA THR A 5 6.32 13.98 -9.38
C THR A 5 6.32 13.19 -8.07
N VAL A 6 5.55 13.63 -7.07
CA VAL A 6 5.52 13.00 -5.74
C VAL A 6 4.78 11.66 -5.78
N ILE A 7 3.64 11.59 -6.49
CA ILE A 7 2.91 10.32 -6.67
C ILE A 7 3.74 9.34 -7.50
N ASN A 8 4.38 9.79 -8.57
CA ASN A 8 5.25 8.93 -9.37
C ASN A 8 6.45 8.42 -8.57
N GLN A 9 7.07 9.25 -7.73
CA GLN A 9 8.13 8.80 -6.81
C GLN A 9 7.62 7.77 -5.80
N PHE A 10 6.41 7.96 -5.25
CA PHE A 10 5.79 6.98 -4.37
C PHE A 10 5.57 5.63 -5.06
N ILE A 11 5.00 5.64 -6.28
CA ILE A 11 4.77 4.42 -7.07
C ILE A 11 6.08 3.70 -7.38
N VAL A 12 7.13 4.44 -7.77
CA VAL A 12 8.45 3.84 -8.04
C VAL A 12 9.05 3.22 -6.78
N LYS A 13 8.99 3.91 -5.65
CA LYS A 13 9.50 3.37 -4.37
C LYS A 13 8.72 2.13 -3.93
N LEU A 14 7.39 2.15 -4.07
CA LEU A 14 6.52 1.02 -3.75
C LEU A 14 6.87 -0.21 -4.58
N ARG A 15 7.08 -0.03 -5.89
CA ARG A 15 7.50 -1.11 -6.80
C ARG A 15 8.84 -1.69 -6.39
N LEU A 16 9.82 -0.84 -6.07
CA LEU A 16 11.14 -1.28 -5.61
C LEU A 16 11.03 -2.06 -4.29
N GLN A 17 10.21 -1.59 -3.35
CA GLN A 17 9.98 -2.28 -2.08
C GLN A 17 9.32 -3.65 -2.29
N ALA A 18 8.34 -3.73 -3.18
CA ALA A 18 7.70 -5.00 -3.55
C ALA A 18 8.71 -6.00 -4.11
N VAL A 19 9.63 -5.56 -4.98
CA VAL A 19 10.71 -6.41 -5.51
C VAL A 19 11.67 -6.88 -4.41
N LEU A 20 12.04 -6.00 -3.48
CA LEU A 20 12.93 -6.35 -2.36
C LEU A 20 12.30 -7.40 -1.42
N GLU A 21 10.98 -7.34 -1.25
CA GLU A 21 10.23 -8.24 -0.39
C GLU A 21 9.73 -9.51 -1.10
N GLY A 22 9.94 -9.61 -2.43
CA GLY A 22 9.46 -10.75 -3.22
C GLY A 22 7.95 -10.77 -3.44
N ILE A 23 7.29 -9.61 -3.29
CA ILE A 23 5.84 -9.45 -3.42
C ILE A 23 5.51 -9.00 -4.85
N ASP A 24 4.42 -9.55 -5.42
CA ASP A 24 3.92 -9.13 -6.74
C ASP A 24 3.56 -7.63 -6.72
N GLU A 25 4.01 -6.89 -7.74
CA GLU A 25 3.75 -5.45 -7.88
C GLU A 25 2.25 -5.11 -7.76
N LYS A 26 1.37 -5.94 -8.33
CA LYS A 26 -0.07 -5.69 -8.34
C LYS A 26 -0.67 -5.84 -6.94
N VAL A 27 -0.14 -6.75 -6.13
CA VAL A 27 -0.50 -6.89 -4.71
C VAL A 27 -0.09 -5.62 -3.95
N ALA A 28 1.16 -5.20 -4.12
CA ALA A 28 1.69 -4.01 -3.46
C ALA A 28 0.90 -2.74 -3.81
N LEU A 29 0.55 -2.57 -5.08
CA LEU A 29 -0.33 -1.49 -5.55
C LEU A 29 -1.74 -1.60 -4.97
N GLY A 30 -2.28 -2.83 -4.84
CA GLY A 30 -3.57 -3.08 -4.20
C GLY A 30 -3.59 -2.61 -2.75
N TYR A 31 -2.59 -3.01 -1.95
CA TYR A 31 -2.45 -2.57 -0.56
C TYR A 31 -2.29 -1.06 -0.44
N ALA A 32 -1.42 -0.46 -1.27
CA ALA A 32 -1.21 0.98 -1.28
C ALA A 32 -2.50 1.74 -1.63
N SER A 33 -3.27 1.27 -2.62
CA SER A 33 -4.56 1.83 -2.99
C SER A 33 -5.57 1.76 -1.84
N ALA A 34 -5.74 0.58 -1.21
CA ALA A 34 -6.66 0.40 -0.10
C ALA A 34 -6.27 1.33 1.09
N ARG A 35 -4.98 1.43 1.40
CA ARG A 35 -4.47 2.31 2.46
C ARG A 35 -4.67 3.79 2.15
N LEU A 36 -4.43 4.23 0.92
CA LEU A 36 -4.68 5.61 0.52
C LEU A 36 -6.15 5.98 0.65
N ARG A 37 -7.07 5.13 0.19
CA ARG A 37 -8.52 5.34 0.32
C ARG A 37 -8.98 5.41 1.77
N LEU A 38 -8.42 4.57 2.64
CA LEU A 38 -8.71 4.64 4.07
C LEU A 38 -8.20 5.96 4.67
N ALA A 39 -6.99 6.38 4.29
CA ALA A 39 -6.41 7.62 4.78
C ALA A 39 -7.25 8.83 4.35
N THR A 40 -7.69 8.90 3.09
CA THR A 40 -8.53 9.99 2.58
C THR A 40 -9.96 9.98 3.12
N GLY A 41 -10.37 8.92 3.83
CA GLY A 41 -11.73 8.74 4.32
C GLY A 41 -12.72 8.32 3.23
N GLU A 42 -12.24 7.92 2.05
CA GLU A 42 -13.07 7.41 0.94
C GLU A 42 -13.74 6.09 1.32
N ILE A 43 -13.09 5.27 2.15
CA ILE A 43 -13.61 3.99 2.63
C ILE A 43 -13.58 3.91 4.15
N SER A 44 -14.51 3.15 4.74
CA SER A 44 -14.48 2.88 6.18
C SER A 44 -13.41 1.85 6.53
N LYS A 45 -13.12 1.70 7.84
CA LYS A 45 -12.22 0.66 8.34
C LYS A 45 -12.73 -0.76 8.01
N ASN A 46 -14.04 -0.96 7.99
CA ASN A 46 -14.64 -2.25 7.67
C ASN A 46 -14.47 -2.59 6.18
N ASP A 47 -14.65 -1.58 5.32
CA ASP A 47 -14.44 -1.72 3.87
C ASP A 47 -12.96 -1.99 3.56
N TYR A 48 -12.05 -1.34 4.29
CA TYR A 48 -10.61 -1.60 4.19
C TYR A 48 -10.27 -3.06 4.46
N HIS A 49 -10.75 -3.64 5.56
CA HIS A 49 -10.49 -5.05 5.86
C HIS A 49 -11.03 -5.98 4.77
N SER A 50 -12.24 -5.70 4.28
CA SER A 50 -12.85 -6.47 3.19
C SER A 50 -12.04 -6.40 1.89
N LEU A 51 -11.50 -5.22 1.54
CA LEU A 51 -10.64 -5.03 0.38
C LEU A 51 -9.30 -5.75 0.50
N ILE A 52 -8.70 -5.76 1.69
CA ILE A 52 -7.45 -6.51 1.92
C ILE A 52 -7.68 -8.01 1.74
N ASP A 53 -8.77 -8.54 2.29
CA ASP A 53 -9.13 -9.96 2.12
C ASP A 53 -9.40 -10.30 0.64
N GLU A 54 -10.04 -9.39 -0.10
CA GLU A 54 -10.25 -9.53 -1.54
C GLU A 54 -8.93 -9.54 -2.33
N ILE A 55 -8.02 -8.61 -2.03
CA ILE A 55 -6.67 -8.57 -2.65
C ILE A 55 -5.93 -9.89 -2.39
N ASN A 56 -5.91 -10.33 -1.13
CA ASN A 56 -5.24 -11.58 -0.75
C ASN A 56 -5.82 -12.79 -1.49
N ARG A 57 -7.14 -12.83 -1.65
CA ARG A 57 -7.84 -13.88 -2.38
C ARG A 57 -7.54 -13.84 -3.88
N ILE A 58 -7.55 -12.66 -4.52
CA ILE A 58 -7.30 -12.50 -5.96
C ILE A 58 -5.89 -12.98 -6.31
N PHE A 59 -4.92 -12.70 -5.45
CA PHE A 59 -3.51 -13.04 -5.69
C PHE A 59 -3.06 -14.34 -5.00
N CYS A 60 -4.00 -15.15 -4.51
CA CYS A 60 -3.73 -16.45 -3.89
C CYS A 60 -2.68 -16.43 -2.76
N LEU A 61 -2.60 -15.33 -1.99
CA LEU A 61 -1.68 -15.23 -0.87
C LEU A 61 -2.20 -16.10 0.28
N SER A 62 -1.52 -17.22 0.55
CA SER A 62 -1.88 -18.11 1.65
C SER A 62 -1.61 -17.43 3.00
N ALA A 63 -2.60 -17.45 3.90
CA ALA A 63 -2.56 -16.82 5.22
C ALA A 63 -1.42 -17.31 6.16
N SER A 64 -0.64 -18.32 5.75
CA SER A 64 0.29 -19.06 6.60
C SER A 64 1.78 -18.91 6.27
N SER A 65 2.19 -18.13 5.25
CA SER A 65 3.63 -17.94 4.96
C SER A 65 4.05 -16.51 4.65
N ASP A 66 3.15 -15.65 4.17
CA ASP A 66 3.47 -14.28 3.72
C ASP A 66 2.99 -13.20 4.70
N THR A 67 2.49 -13.61 5.87
CA THR A 67 1.91 -12.71 6.87
C THR A 67 2.94 -11.72 7.43
N ASP A 68 4.22 -12.12 7.51
CA ASP A 68 5.29 -11.23 7.95
C ASP A 68 5.72 -10.26 6.84
N GLN A 69 5.90 -10.72 5.59
CA GLN A 69 6.28 -9.86 4.47
C GLN A 69 5.19 -8.84 4.11
N ALA A 70 3.93 -9.28 4.00
CA ALA A 70 2.82 -8.37 3.75
C ALA A 70 2.63 -7.35 4.89
N SER A 71 2.99 -7.71 6.13
CA SER A 71 2.97 -6.78 7.27
C SER A 71 4.06 -5.71 7.17
N HIS A 72 5.27 -6.08 6.72
CA HIS A 72 6.37 -5.15 6.52
C HIS A 72 6.06 -4.14 5.40
N LEU A 73 5.61 -4.62 4.23
CA LEU A 73 5.19 -3.75 3.13
C LEU A 73 4.04 -2.83 3.56
N ASN A 74 3.03 -3.34 4.26
CA ASN A 74 1.93 -2.51 4.75
C ASN A 74 2.38 -1.42 5.73
N HIS A 75 3.29 -1.75 6.64
CA HIS A 75 3.86 -0.76 7.55
C HIS A 75 4.69 0.30 6.81
N TRP A 76 5.47 -0.11 5.82
CA TRP A 76 6.23 0.82 4.98
C TRP A 76 5.31 1.75 4.17
N ILE A 77 4.22 1.21 3.60
CA ILE A 77 3.18 2.00 2.91
C ILE A 77 2.59 3.05 3.86
N GLU A 78 2.26 2.68 5.09
CA GLU A 78 1.74 3.62 6.09
C GLU A 78 2.72 4.76 6.36
N GLN A 79 4.00 4.46 6.56
CA GLN A 79 5.02 5.48 6.78
C GLN A 79 5.13 6.43 5.59
N GLN A 80 5.17 5.92 4.36
CA GLN A 80 5.23 6.77 3.18
C GLN A 80 3.97 7.64 3.02
N ILE A 81 2.78 7.14 3.37
CA ILE A 81 1.55 7.96 3.34
C ILE A 81 1.60 9.09 4.38
N VAL A 82 2.16 8.82 5.56
CA VAL A 82 2.38 9.86 6.59
C VAL A 82 3.39 10.91 6.09
N ASP A 83 4.51 10.49 5.51
CA ASP A 83 5.51 11.40 4.93
C ASP A 83 4.91 12.27 3.83
N LEU A 84 4.08 11.69 2.96
CA LEU A 84 3.34 12.40 1.91
C LEU A 84 2.40 13.46 2.48
N ARG A 85 1.70 13.17 3.58
CA ARG A 85 0.84 14.15 4.26
C ARG A 85 1.64 15.30 4.84
N ILE A 86 2.78 15.01 5.47
CA ILE A 86 3.66 16.03 6.06
C ILE A 86 4.19 16.95 4.95
N ALA A 87 4.67 16.38 3.84
CA ALA A 87 5.20 17.13 2.70
C ALA A 87 4.15 17.99 1.96
N GLN A 88 2.86 17.68 2.09
CA GLN A 88 1.77 18.49 1.54
C GLN A 88 1.34 19.63 2.46
N LEU A 89 1.68 19.57 3.76
CA LEU A 89 1.32 20.58 4.77
C LEU A 89 2.46 21.59 5.04
N SER A 90 3.67 21.31 4.58
CA SER A 90 4.86 22.17 4.64
C SER A 90 5.03 23.05 3.40
#